data_AF-A0A1R1AW24-F1
#
_entry.id   AF-A0A1R1AW24-F1
#
_cell.length_a   1.000
_cell.length_b   1.000
_cell.length_c   1.000
_cell.angle_alpha   90.00
_cell.angle_beta   90.00
_cell.angle_gamma   90.00
#
_symmetry.space_group_name_H-M   'P 1'
#
loop_
_entity.id
_entity.type
_entity.pdbx_description
1 polymer ?
#
loop_
_entity_poly.entity_id
_entity_poly.type
_entity_poly.pdbx_seq_one_letter_code
_entity_poly.pdbx_strand_id
1 'polypeptide(L)'
;MTKKSTVFISLLIVLISILMTFILLPKSNEATTPNNSVTLTLDEHTDSVIWKDLIKLTVGQQDGPTEHVSIRNHSEITNKESIHLPIGQATLIRFLHGGSAAYPAPDKVFYLIYIQKPVKGKSEELIRTYYIEGEVIGDSEIIAKEELIKLAHAWKVE
;
A
#
# COMPACT_ATOMS: atom_id res chain seq x y z
N MET A 1 -1.60 -66.65 11.81
CA MET A 1 -1.38 -65.35 11.11
C MET A 1 -0.38 -65.56 9.99
N THR A 2 -0.80 -65.37 8.73
CA THR A 2 0.05 -65.54 7.54
C THR A 2 0.96 -64.32 7.36
N LYS A 3 2.23 -64.51 6.92
CA LYS A 3 3.24 -63.44 6.72
C LYS A 3 2.72 -62.20 5.96
N LYS A 4 1.71 -62.35 5.10
CA LYS A 4 1.06 -61.25 4.35
C LYS A 4 0.27 -60.28 5.24
N SER A 5 -0.30 -60.75 6.34
CA SER A 5 -1.09 -59.94 7.27
C SER A 5 -0.21 -59.06 8.15
N THR A 6 0.97 -59.55 8.55
CA THR A 6 1.94 -58.76 9.32
C THR A 6 2.51 -57.60 8.51
N VAL A 7 2.80 -57.80 7.21
CA VAL A 7 3.28 -56.73 6.33
C VAL A 7 2.22 -55.63 6.16
N PHE A 8 0.94 -56.01 6.00
CA PHE A 8 -0.15 -55.05 5.89
C PHE A 8 -0.34 -54.20 7.15
N ILE A 9 -0.23 -54.82 8.33
CA ILE A 9 -0.34 -54.12 9.61
C ILE A 9 0.84 -53.15 9.79
N SER A 10 2.06 -53.56 9.43
CA SER A 10 3.23 -52.68 9.49
C SER A 10 3.11 -51.47 8.56
N LEU A 11 2.59 -51.66 7.33
CA LEU A 11 2.39 -50.57 6.38
C LEU A 11 1.32 -49.58 6.85
N LEU A 12 0.26 -50.08 7.46
CA LEU A 12 -0.82 -49.25 8.02
C LEU A 12 -0.32 -48.38 9.18
N ILE A 13 0.53 -48.93 10.06
CA ILE A 13 1.11 -48.19 11.18
C ILE A 13 2.02 -47.06 10.67
N VAL A 14 2.86 -47.33 9.67
CA VAL A 14 3.74 -46.30 9.05
C VAL A 14 2.90 -45.17 8.43
N LEU A 15 1.81 -45.51 7.74
CA LEU A 15 0.93 -44.51 7.13
C LEU A 15 0.26 -43.60 8.18
N ILE A 16 -0.18 -44.19 9.30
CA ILE A 16 -0.77 -43.45 10.42
C ILE A 16 0.26 -42.55 11.10
N SER A 17 1.50 -43.02 11.27
CA SER A 17 2.59 -42.21 11.83
C SER A 17 2.92 -41.00 10.95
N ILE A 18 2.95 -41.16 9.62
CA ILE A 18 3.17 -40.06 8.67
C ILE A 18 1.98 -39.08 8.72
N LEU A 19 0.75 -39.59 8.78
CA LEU A 19 -0.44 -38.74 8.85
C LEU A 19 -0.46 -37.91 10.15
N MET A 20 -0.06 -38.50 11.28
CA MET A 20 0.04 -37.78 12.55
C MET A 20 1.12 -36.69 12.55
N THR A 21 2.24 -36.88 11.83
CA THR A 21 3.25 -35.80 11.68
C THR A 21 2.75 -34.59 10.89
N PHE A 22 1.78 -34.76 9.97
CA PHE A 22 1.16 -33.63 9.26
C PHE A 22 0.13 -32.87 10.11
N ILE A 23 -0.56 -33.55 11.04
CA ILE A 23 -1.59 -32.93 11.90
C ILE A 23 -0.96 -32.17 13.07
N LEU A 24 0.25 -32.57 13.50
CA LEU A 24 0.96 -31.98 14.64
C LEU A 24 1.99 -30.90 14.24
N LEU A 25 2.04 -30.47 12.97
CA LEU A 25 2.84 -29.29 12.62
C LEU A 25 2.25 -28.09 13.38
N PRO A 26 2.98 -27.45 14.30
CA PRO A 26 2.48 -26.29 14.99
C PRO A 26 2.23 -25.21 13.93
N LYS A 27 0.96 -24.84 13.78
CA LYS A 27 0.59 -23.59 13.13
C LYS A 27 1.35 -22.51 13.89
N SER A 28 2.38 -21.94 13.27
CA SER A 28 3.11 -20.84 13.87
C SER A 28 2.08 -19.76 14.18
N ASN A 29 1.82 -19.56 15.47
CA ASN A 29 1.15 -18.36 15.92
C ASN A 29 2.15 -17.24 15.69
N GLU A 30 2.19 -16.74 14.45
CA GLU A 30 2.69 -15.39 14.22
C GLU A 30 1.84 -14.48 15.10
N ALA A 31 2.51 -13.82 16.03
CA ALA A 31 1.93 -12.71 16.74
C ALA A 31 1.46 -11.72 15.67
N THR A 32 0.15 -11.61 15.48
CA THR A 32 -0.46 -10.53 14.71
C THR A 32 -0.20 -9.22 15.44
N THR A 33 0.98 -8.65 15.23
CA THR A 33 1.10 -7.20 15.09
C THR A 33 0.01 -6.76 14.10
N PRO A 34 -0.79 -5.72 14.40
CA PRO A 34 -1.71 -5.18 13.42
C PRO A 34 -0.86 -4.65 12.26
N ASN A 35 -0.81 -5.45 11.19
CA ASN A 35 -0.18 -5.06 9.95
C ASN A 35 -1.15 -4.06 9.31
N ASN A 36 -0.94 -2.78 9.61
CA ASN A 36 -1.65 -1.69 8.93
C ASN A 36 -1.00 -1.49 7.54
N SER A 37 -0.98 -2.56 6.74
CA SER A 37 -0.37 -2.60 5.42
C SER A 37 -1.34 -2.05 4.38
N VAL A 38 -0.92 -1.02 3.66
CA VAL A 38 -1.60 -0.58 2.45
C VAL A 38 -1.36 -1.61 1.36
N THR A 39 -2.30 -2.52 1.14
CA THR A 39 -2.24 -3.39 -0.03
C THR A 39 -2.87 -2.70 -1.23
N LEU A 40 -2.07 -1.92 -1.97
CA LEU A 40 -2.29 -1.90 -3.41
C LEU A 40 -1.92 -3.29 -3.92
N THR A 41 -2.84 -4.01 -4.56
CA THR A 41 -2.47 -5.24 -5.26
C THR A 41 -1.66 -4.86 -6.50
N LEU A 42 -0.39 -4.57 -6.28
CA LEU A 42 0.70 -4.28 -7.21
C LEU A 42 1.90 -4.97 -6.55
N ASP A 43 2.42 -6.03 -7.18
CA ASP A 43 3.40 -7.01 -6.67
C ASP A 43 4.51 -6.45 -5.73
N GLU A 44 4.93 -7.26 -4.75
CA GLU A 44 4.97 -6.91 -3.32
C GLU A 44 6.34 -6.41 -2.78
N HIS A 45 7.28 -5.96 -3.60
CA HIS A 45 8.62 -5.53 -3.11
C HIS A 45 9.18 -4.30 -3.85
N THR A 46 8.65 -3.08 -3.66
CA THR A 46 9.47 -1.91 -4.05
C THR A 46 8.93 -0.58 -3.51
N ASP A 47 9.84 0.38 -3.33
CA ASP A 47 9.64 1.79 -3.71
C ASP A 47 9.21 1.84 -5.19
N SER A 48 8.02 1.30 -5.48
CA SER A 48 7.59 0.91 -6.84
C SER A 48 7.17 2.15 -7.57
N VAL A 49 8.13 2.78 -8.21
CA VAL A 49 7.86 3.72 -9.27
C VAL A 49 7.24 2.97 -10.44
N ILE A 50 5.92 3.00 -10.55
CA ILE A 50 5.22 2.51 -11.73
C ILE A 50 5.24 3.64 -12.75
N TRP A 51 5.92 3.39 -13.87
CA TRP A 51 5.95 4.30 -15.01
C TRP A 51 4.80 3.97 -15.95
N LYS A 52 3.88 4.92 -16.10
CA LYS A 52 3.02 5.00 -17.28
C LYS A 52 3.50 6.18 -18.11
N ASP A 53 3.22 6.18 -19.40
CA ASP A 53 3.66 7.24 -20.33
C ASP A 53 3.18 8.65 -19.92
N LEU A 54 2.23 8.75 -18.99
CA LEU A 54 1.62 9.98 -18.50
C LEU A 54 1.92 10.30 -17.03
N ILE A 55 2.22 9.30 -16.20
CA ILE A 55 2.42 9.49 -14.76
C ILE A 55 3.52 8.58 -14.22
N LYS A 56 4.35 9.14 -13.36
CA LYS A 56 5.28 8.39 -12.52
C LYS A 56 4.69 8.31 -11.11
N LEU A 57 4.35 7.11 -10.69
CA LEU A 57 3.63 6.87 -9.43
C LEU A 57 4.59 6.63 -8.27
N THR A 58 4.21 7.08 -7.08
CA THR A 58 4.82 6.70 -5.80
C THR A 58 3.70 6.41 -4.82
N VAL A 59 3.82 5.35 -4.05
CA VAL A 59 2.84 4.99 -3.01
C VAL A 59 3.57 5.02 -1.68
N GLY A 60 2.94 5.58 -0.67
CA GLY A 60 3.56 5.62 0.64
C GLY A 60 2.57 5.83 1.77
N GLN A 61 3.17 5.96 2.96
CA GLN A 61 2.47 6.28 4.19
C GLN A 61 3.33 7.18 5.05
N GLN A 62 2.69 7.99 5.88
CA GLN A 62 3.35 8.85 6.86
C GLN A 62 2.46 9.00 8.10
N ASP A 63 3.09 9.06 9.27
CA ASP A 63 2.41 9.31 10.53
C ASP A 63 2.61 10.78 10.94
N GLY A 64 1.56 11.43 11.42
CA GLY A 64 1.60 12.85 11.78
C GLY A 64 0.37 13.30 12.56
N PRO A 65 0.28 14.60 12.90
CA PRO A 65 -0.91 15.14 13.54
C PRO A 65 -2.09 15.17 12.56
N THR A 66 -3.30 15.22 13.11
CA THR A 66 -4.54 15.35 12.34
C THR A 66 -4.48 16.51 11.34
N GLU A 67 -5.08 16.31 10.15
CA GLU A 67 -5.14 17.28 9.05
C GLU A 67 -3.78 17.66 8.41
N HIS A 68 -2.66 17.18 8.94
CA HIS A 68 -1.35 17.41 8.35
C HIS A 68 -0.98 16.32 7.33
N VAL A 69 -0.57 16.75 6.14
CA VAL A 69 0.03 15.90 5.12
C VAL A 69 1.31 16.57 4.67
N SER A 70 2.44 15.89 4.87
CA SER A 70 3.70 16.40 4.34
C SER A 70 3.76 16.12 2.83
N ILE A 71 4.04 17.16 2.08
CA ILE A 71 4.40 17.11 0.65
C ILE A 71 5.89 17.46 0.51
N ARG A 72 6.43 17.34 -0.71
CA ARG A 72 7.82 17.74 -0.97
C ARG A 72 8.08 19.18 -0.52
N ASN A 73 9.26 19.43 0.05
CA ASN A 73 9.70 20.79 0.35
C ASN A 73 9.75 21.64 -0.91
N HIS A 74 9.57 22.96 -0.76
CA HIS A 74 9.51 23.90 -1.88
C HIS A 74 8.42 23.56 -2.89
N SER A 75 7.23 23.22 -2.39
CA SER A 75 6.05 22.97 -3.22
C SER A 75 4.95 23.98 -2.92
N GLU A 76 4.13 24.24 -3.92
CA GLU A 76 2.94 25.10 -3.81
C GLU A 76 1.68 24.26 -4.09
N ILE A 77 0.80 24.14 -3.10
CA ILE A 77 -0.52 23.53 -3.31
C ILE A 77 -1.38 24.52 -4.10
N THR A 78 -1.81 24.10 -5.29
CA THR A 78 -2.60 24.93 -6.21
C THR A 78 -4.07 24.50 -6.26
N ASN A 79 -4.36 23.26 -5.84
CA ASN A 79 -5.72 22.77 -5.72
C ASN A 79 -5.82 21.71 -4.62
N LYS A 80 -6.96 21.68 -3.93
CA LYS A 80 -7.33 20.65 -2.95
C LYS A 80 -8.82 20.39 -3.08
N GLU A 81 -9.19 19.15 -3.32
CA GLU A 81 -10.59 18.74 -3.45
C GLU A 81 -10.86 17.41 -2.76
N SER A 82 -12.10 17.23 -2.31
CA SER A 82 -12.56 15.94 -1.78
C SER A 82 -13.03 15.06 -2.94
N ILE A 83 -12.57 13.82 -2.96
CA ILE A 83 -12.99 12.80 -3.93
C ILE A 83 -13.55 11.59 -3.20
N HIS A 84 -14.46 10.88 -3.84
CA HIS A 84 -15.01 9.64 -3.32
C HIS A 84 -14.30 8.44 -3.97
N LEU A 85 -13.78 7.54 -3.14
CA LEU A 85 -13.21 6.26 -3.56
C LEU A 85 -14.01 5.11 -2.92
N PRO A 86 -13.92 3.87 -3.44
CA PRO A 86 -14.59 2.73 -2.83
C PRO A 86 -14.22 2.47 -1.36
N ILE A 87 -13.04 2.95 -0.94
CA ILE A 87 -12.53 2.87 0.44
C ILE A 87 -12.98 4.03 1.34
N GLY A 88 -13.77 4.98 0.80
CA GLY A 88 -14.32 6.11 1.53
C GLY A 88 -13.92 7.47 0.95
N GLN A 89 -14.10 8.52 1.76
CA GLN A 89 -13.68 9.87 1.38
C GLN A 89 -12.16 9.97 1.38
N ALA A 90 -11.62 10.48 0.28
CA ALA A 90 -10.22 10.81 0.12
C ALA A 90 -10.05 12.28 -0.27
N THR A 91 -8.83 12.79 -0.13
CA THR A 91 -8.49 14.12 -0.60
C THR A 91 -7.53 14.00 -1.77
N LEU A 92 -7.80 14.74 -2.84
CA LEU A 92 -6.88 14.95 -3.95
C LEU A 92 -6.28 16.35 -3.83
N ILE A 93 -4.96 16.44 -3.86
CA ILE A 93 -4.25 17.72 -3.98
C ILE A 93 -3.47 17.77 -5.29
N ARG A 94 -3.42 18.96 -5.88
CA ARG A 94 -2.50 19.34 -6.95
C ARG A 94 -1.45 20.26 -6.36
N PHE A 95 -0.18 19.99 -6.62
CA PHE A 95 0.89 20.90 -6.24
C PHE A 95 1.94 21.01 -7.33
N LEU A 96 2.56 22.19 -7.40
CA LEU A 96 3.75 22.44 -8.19
C LEU A 96 4.97 22.19 -7.33
N HIS A 97 5.98 21.54 -7.89
CA HIS A 97 7.25 21.33 -7.22
C HIS A 97 8.40 21.56 -8.20
N GLY A 98 9.24 22.53 -7.86
CA GLY A 98 10.42 22.90 -8.63
C GLY A 98 11.70 22.74 -7.83
N GLY A 99 12.79 23.22 -8.43
CA GLY A 99 14.08 23.30 -7.74
C GLY A 99 14.09 24.35 -6.64
N SER A 100 15.04 24.23 -5.71
CA SER A 100 15.26 25.29 -4.72
C SER A 100 15.93 26.51 -5.38
N ALA A 101 15.96 27.65 -4.68
CA ALA A 101 16.72 28.82 -5.14
C ALA A 101 18.21 28.51 -5.36
N ALA A 102 18.78 27.55 -4.63
CA ALA A 102 20.16 27.11 -4.77
C ALA A 102 20.37 26.15 -5.96
N TYR A 103 19.34 25.39 -6.32
CA TYR A 103 19.37 24.44 -7.43
C TYR A 103 18.08 24.56 -8.25
N PRO A 104 17.97 25.57 -9.12
CA PRO A 104 16.76 25.81 -9.89
C PRO A 104 16.48 24.65 -10.84
N ALA A 105 15.22 24.25 -10.91
CA ALA A 105 14.71 23.28 -11.86
C ALA A 105 13.30 23.71 -12.27
N PRO A 106 12.86 23.43 -13.51
CA PRO A 106 11.51 23.70 -13.93
C PRO A 106 10.48 23.06 -13.00
N ASP A 107 9.38 23.77 -12.75
CA ASP A 107 8.29 23.24 -11.97
C ASP A 107 7.67 22.03 -12.66
N LYS A 108 7.42 21.00 -11.86
CA LYS A 108 6.68 19.81 -12.25
C LYS A 108 5.34 19.79 -11.55
N VAL A 109 4.34 19.24 -12.23
CA VAL A 109 3.01 19.05 -11.66
C VAL A 109 2.95 17.71 -10.96
N PHE A 110 2.44 17.71 -9.74
CA PHE A 110 2.15 16.53 -8.96
C PHE A 110 0.70 16.51 -8.53
N TYR A 111 0.15 15.30 -8.50
CA TYR A 111 -1.11 14.99 -7.84
C TYR A 111 -0.86 14.03 -6.70
N LEU A 112 -1.56 14.21 -5.58
CA LEU A 112 -1.50 13.30 -4.44
C LEU A 112 -2.91 13.03 -3.93
N ILE A 113 -3.29 11.75 -3.96
CA ILE A 113 -4.53 11.24 -3.36
C ILE A 113 -4.16 10.66 -2.00
N TYR A 114 -4.82 11.11 -0.93
CA TYR A 114 -4.56 10.59 0.40
C TYR A 114 -5.82 10.32 1.23
N ILE A 115 -5.66 9.42 2.19
CA ILE A 115 -6.65 9.08 3.22
C ILE A 115 -5.95 9.07 4.57
N GLN A 116 -6.63 9.60 5.58
CA GLN A 116 -6.15 9.67 6.94
C GLN A 116 -6.96 8.74 7.84
N LYS A 117 -6.28 7.87 8.59
CA LYS A 117 -6.90 6.98 9.58
C LYS A 117 -6.21 7.14 10.95
N PRO A 118 -6.97 7.10 12.07
CA PRO A 118 -6.38 7.03 13.40
C PRO A 118 -5.51 5.78 13.59
N VAL A 119 -4.35 5.92 14.23
CA VAL A 119 -3.48 4.78 14.56
C VAL A 119 -3.97 4.12 15.85
N LYS A 120 -4.50 2.89 15.74
CA LYS A 120 -4.94 2.11 16.91
C LYS A 120 -3.78 1.87 17.89
N GLY A 121 -4.02 2.12 19.18
CA GLY A 121 -3.05 1.82 20.25
C GLY A 121 -1.94 2.86 20.44
N LYS A 122 -2.02 4.02 19.76
CA LYS A 122 -1.20 5.21 20.02
C LYS A 122 -2.09 6.32 20.59
N SER A 123 -1.51 7.44 21.05
CA SER A 123 -2.29 8.60 21.50
C SER A 123 -3.31 8.98 20.44
N GLU A 124 -4.48 9.46 20.87
CA GLU A 124 -5.62 9.80 19.99
C GLU A 124 -5.28 10.84 18.90
N GLU A 125 -4.12 11.48 19.00
CA GLU A 125 -3.62 12.51 18.09
C GLU A 125 -2.80 11.97 16.91
N LEU A 126 -2.38 10.70 16.92
CA LEU A 126 -1.56 10.16 15.84
C LEU A 126 -2.43 9.64 14.69
N ILE A 127 -2.31 10.32 13.55
CA ILE A 127 -3.00 9.97 12.31
C ILE A 127 -2.00 9.39 11.32
N ARG A 128 -2.35 8.25 10.71
CA ARG A 128 -1.66 7.68 9.58
C ARG A 128 -2.28 8.20 8.29
N THR A 129 -1.48 8.88 7.50
CA THR A 129 -1.81 9.29 6.15
C THR A 129 -1.25 8.26 5.18
N TYR A 130 -2.13 7.64 4.43
CA TYR A 130 -1.79 6.79 3.29
C TYR A 130 -1.94 7.61 2.03
N TYR A 131 -1.06 7.46 1.05
CA TYR A 131 -1.13 8.27 -0.17
C TYR A 131 -0.64 7.54 -1.43
N ILE A 132 -1.19 7.98 -2.56
CA ILE A 132 -0.70 7.71 -3.91
C ILE A 132 -0.35 9.07 -4.51
N GLU A 133 0.89 9.22 -4.93
CA GLU A 133 1.41 10.41 -5.57
C GLU A 133 1.72 10.11 -7.04
N GLY A 134 1.35 11.02 -7.94
CA GLY A 134 1.68 10.95 -9.36
C GLY A 134 2.40 12.22 -9.81
N GLU A 135 3.63 12.09 -10.29
CA GLU A 135 4.31 13.11 -11.08
C GLU A 135 3.76 13.06 -12.51
N VAL A 136 3.26 14.17 -13.03
CA VAL A 136 2.76 14.27 -14.40
C VAL A 136 3.93 14.28 -15.38
N ILE A 137 3.86 13.44 -16.40
CA ILE A 137 4.86 13.36 -17.48
C ILE A 137 4.29 14.02 -18.74
N GLY A 138 5.04 14.97 -19.31
CA GLY A 138 4.61 15.72 -20.49
C GLY A 138 3.43 16.66 -20.22
N ASP A 139 2.68 17.00 -21.26
CA ASP A 139 1.70 18.10 -21.23
C ASP A 139 0.24 17.64 -20.95
N SER A 140 0.03 16.38 -20.56
CA SER A 140 -1.31 15.78 -20.45
C SER A 140 -1.81 15.69 -19.01
N GLU A 141 -1.89 16.84 -18.35
CA GLU A 141 -2.24 16.94 -16.92
C GLU A 141 -3.64 16.38 -16.59
N ILE A 142 -4.64 16.68 -17.40
CA ILE A 142 -6.03 16.24 -17.17
C ILE A 142 -6.12 14.71 -17.22
N ILE A 143 -5.49 14.10 -18.23
CA ILE A 143 -5.49 12.65 -18.41
C ILE A 143 -4.71 11.97 -17.28
N ALA A 144 -3.59 12.56 -16.87
CA ALA A 144 -2.80 12.09 -15.72
C ALA A 144 -3.62 12.07 -14.41
N LYS A 145 -4.39 13.13 -14.14
CA LYS A 145 -5.30 13.21 -12.99
C LYS A 145 -6.35 12.09 -13.03
N GLU A 146 -7.03 11.93 -14.16
CA GLU A 146 -8.06 10.90 -14.33
C GLU A 146 -7.51 9.48 -14.16
N GLU A 147 -6.34 9.21 -14.72
CA GLU A 147 -5.69 7.91 -14.60
C GLU A 147 -5.25 7.63 -13.15
N LEU A 148 -4.76 8.63 -12.43
CA LEU A 148 -4.43 8.51 -11.00
C LEU A 148 -5.69 8.18 -10.18
N ILE A 149 -6.81 8.87 -10.42
CA ILE A 149 -8.09 8.59 -9.75
C ILE A 149 -8.56 7.18 -10.06
N LYS A 150 -8.47 6.74 -11.32
CA LYS A 150 -8.84 5.39 -11.74
C LYS A 150 -8.00 4.32 -11.05
N LEU A 151 -6.70 4.55 -10.90
CA LEU A 151 -5.83 3.64 -10.14
C LEU A 151 -6.22 3.62 -8.65
N ALA A 152 -6.53 4.78 -8.07
CA ALA A 152 -6.95 4.89 -6.69
C ALA A 152 -8.32 4.20 -6.42
N HIS A 153 -9.15 3.95 -7.43
CA HIS A 153 -10.39 3.16 -7.25
C HIS A 153 -10.11 1.69 -6.90
N ALA A 154 -8.98 1.14 -7.36
CA ALA A 154 -8.56 -0.21 -7.01
C ALA A 154 -7.77 -0.27 -5.68
N TRP A 155 -7.58 0.88 -5.03
CA TRP A 155 -6.78 0.99 -3.83
C TRP A 155 -7.45 0.34 -2.64
N LYS A 156 -6.70 -0.48 -1.89
CA LYS A 156 -7.09 -0.95 -0.57
C LYS A 156 -6.09 -0.43 0.46
N VAL A 157 -6.62 0.14 1.52
CA VAL A 157 -5.85 0.64 2.66
C VAL A 157 -6.34 -0.16 3.85
N GLU A 158 -5.50 -1.01 4.44
CA GLU A 158 -5.83 -1.74 5.66
C GLU A 158 -5.34 -0.95 6.88
#